data_AF-A0A5J4TZM2-F1
#
_entry.id   AF-A0A5J4TZM2-F1
#
_cell.length_a   1.000
_cell.length_b   1.000
_cell.length_c   1.000
_cell.angle_alpha   90.00
_cell.angle_beta   90.00
_cell.angle_gamma   90.00
#
_symmetry.space_group_name_H-M   'P 1'
#
loop_
_entity.id
_entity.type
_entity.pdbx_description
1 polymer ?
#
loop_
_entity_poly.entity_id
_entity_poly.type
_entity_poly.pdbx_seq_one_letter_code
_entity_poly.pdbx_strand_id
1 'polypeptide(L)'
;SYKKTDTFIDSSYIDRLLDWNNGSVWYKQQPKEGNQGFRDNDTVSLEMNCDKHTLTFFVNDIQQPVYITGINEIWAALAQFFK
;
A
#
# COMPACT_ATOMS: atom_id res chain seq x y z
N SER A 1 4.68 -18.14 7.22
CA SER A 1 3.67 -18.39 6.17
C SER A 1 2.99 -17.07 5.87
N TYR A 2 3.11 -16.60 4.63
CA TYR A 2 2.52 -15.37 4.09
C TYR A 2 1.49 -15.81 3.05
N LYS A 3 0.24 -15.32 3.09
CA LYS A 3 -0.71 -15.54 1.99
C LYS A 3 -0.86 -14.26 1.20
N LYS A 4 0.00 -14.21 0.18
CA LYS A 4 0.04 -13.33 -0.98
C LYS A 4 -1.25 -13.54 -1.79
N THR A 5 -2.17 -12.60 -1.73
CA THR A 5 -3.30 -12.51 -2.67
C THR A 5 -2.97 -11.47 -3.74
N ASP A 6 -2.46 -11.98 -4.86
CA ASP A 6 -2.69 -11.52 -6.24
C ASP A 6 -2.53 -10.05 -6.63
N THR A 7 -1.53 -9.35 -6.10
CA THR A 7 -0.81 -8.36 -6.92
C THR A 7 0.65 -8.32 -6.50
N PHE A 8 1.56 -8.51 -7.46
CA PHE A 8 3.01 -8.43 -7.25
C PHE A 8 3.41 -6.97 -6.97
N ILE A 9 3.12 -6.47 -5.78
CA ILE A 9 3.81 -5.32 -5.23
C ILE A 9 4.95 -5.93 -4.41
N ASP A 10 6.19 -5.72 -4.89
CA ASP A 10 7.42 -6.14 -4.20
C ASP A 10 7.33 -5.73 -2.72
N SER A 11 7.64 -6.65 -1.80
CA SER A 11 7.60 -6.37 -0.36
C SER A 11 8.50 -5.18 -0.01
N SER A 12 9.59 -4.99 -0.75
CA SER A 12 10.49 -3.84 -0.62
C SER A 12 9.79 -2.50 -0.91
N TYR A 13 8.73 -2.50 -1.72
CA TYR A 13 7.95 -1.31 -2.02
C TYR A 13 6.92 -1.02 -0.93
N ILE A 14 6.31 -2.06 -0.35
CA ILE A 14 5.40 -1.93 0.80
C ILE A 14 6.17 -1.42 2.02
N ASP A 15 7.37 -1.92 2.28
CA ASP A 15 8.22 -1.48 3.39
C ASP A 15 8.67 -0.02 3.27
N ARG A 16 8.67 0.54 2.05
CA ARG A 16 8.95 1.97 1.82
C ARG A 16 7.73 2.86 1.99
N LEU A 17 6.53 2.28 1.92
CA LEU A 17 5.26 3.00 1.97
C LEU A 17 4.53 2.85 3.30
N LEU A 18 4.80 1.82 4.09
CA LEU A 18 4.10 1.53 5.34
C LEU A 18 5.09 1.25 6.47
N ASP A 19 4.94 1.99 7.56
CA ASP A 19 5.54 1.62 8.85
C ASP A 19 4.65 0.58 9.53
N TRP A 20 5.21 -0.59 9.78
CA TRP A 20 4.50 -1.75 10.32
C TRP A 20 3.97 -1.51 11.73
N ASN A 21 4.73 -0.79 12.57
CA ASN A 21 4.43 -0.68 14.00
C ASN A 21 3.24 0.25 14.27
N ASN A 22 3.08 1.30 13.49
CA ASN A 22 2.05 2.33 13.71
C ASN A 22 1.10 2.51 12.50
N GLY A 23 1.30 1.77 11.41
CA GLY A 23 0.49 1.86 10.19
C GLY A 23 0.77 3.09 9.34
N SER A 24 1.74 3.93 9.69
CA SER A 24 1.97 5.22 9.03
C SER A 24 2.34 5.02 7.57
N VAL A 25 1.73 5.84 6.72
CA VAL A 25 1.98 5.82 5.29
C VAL A 25 3.10 6.80 4.96
N TRP A 26 4.16 6.32 4.33
CA TRP A 26 5.30 7.12 3.89
C TRP A 26 5.22 7.38 2.39
N TYR A 27 4.96 8.62 1.99
CA TYR A 27 4.99 9.00 0.58
C TYR A 27 5.69 10.34 0.41
N LYS A 28 6.66 10.42 -0.52
CA LYS A 28 7.47 11.64 -0.76
C LYS A 28 8.07 12.25 0.51
N GLN A 29 8.60 11.39 1.39
CA GLN A 29 9.20 11.77 2.68
C GLN A 29 8.23 12.47 3.67
N GLN A 30 6.93 12.35 3.45
CA GLN A 30 5.89 12.88 4.33
C GLN A 30 5.16 11.70 4.97
N PRO A 31 5.40 11.40 6.25
CA PRO A 31 4.62 10.40 6.97
C PRO A 31 3.20 10.92 7.19
N LYS A 32 2.22 10.06 6.96
CA LYS A 32 0.82 10.29 7.32
C LYS A 32 0.38 9.21 8.29
N GLU A 33 0.05 9.65 9.49
CA GLU A 33 -0.45 8.80 10.58
C GLU A 33 -1.97 8.67 10.51
N GLY A 34 -2.51 7.63 11.16
CA GLY A 34 -3.96 7.43 11.32
C GLY A 34 -4.46 6.04 10.94
N ASN A 35 -3.63 5.23 10.30
CA ASN A 35 -3.92 3.81 10.07
C ASN A 35 -3.61 2.97 11.31
N GLN A 36 -4.19 1.78 11.34
CA GLN A 36 -3.84 0.77 12.30
C GLN A 36 -2.48 0.16 11.94
N GLY A 37 -1.61 -0.03 12.93
CA GLY A 37 -0.46 -0.93 12.80
C GLY A 37 -0.93 -2.36 12.55
N PHE A 38 -0.06 -3.16 11.94
CA PHE A 38 -0.34 -4.55 11.62
C PHE A 38 0.81 -5.43 12.15
N ARG A 39 0.49 -6.69 12.44
CA ARG A 39 1.41 -7.65 13.07
C ARG A 39 1.50 -8.93 12.27
N ASP A 40 2.38 -9.82 12.69
CA ASP A 40 2.51 -11.15 12.11
C ASP A 40 1.15 -11.85 11.98
N ASN A 41 0.89 -12.37 10.78
CA ASN A 41 -0.36 -13.03 10.35
C ASN A 41 -1.53 -12.10 10.02
N ASP A 42 -1.42 -10.78 10.19
CA ASP A 42 -2.36 -9.86 9.55
C ASP A 42 -2.15 -9.88 8.03
N THR A 43 -3.24 -9.75 7.28
CA THR A 43 -3.21 -9.62 5.83
C THR A 43 -3.30 -8.15 5.46
N VAL A 44 -2.32 -7.66 4.71
CA VAL A 44 -2.33 -6.31 4.14
C VAL A 44 -2.66 -6.41 2.65
N SER A 45 -3.67 -5.65 2.21
CA SER A 45 -4.04 -5.55 0.80
C SER A 45 -4.02 -4.10 0.35
N LEU A 46 -3.71 -3.89 -0.92
CA LEU A 46 -3.63 -2.57 -1.53
C LEU A 46 -4.57 -2.52 -2.73
N GLU A 47 -5.37 -1.47 -2.83
CA GLU A 47 -6.25 -1.23 -3.97
C GLU A 47 -5.84 0.07 -4.66
N MET A 48 -5.53 -0.03 -5.95
CA MET A 48 -5.20 1.11 -6.77
C MET A 48 -6.44 1.62 -7.51
N ASN A 49 -6.80 2.88 -7.30
CA ASN A 49 -7.80 3.55 -8.11
C ASN A 49 -7.10 4.35 -9.22
N CYS A 50 -7.13 3.79 -10.42
CA CYS A 50 -6.56 4.34 -11.64
C CYS A 50 -7.16 5.68 -12.06
N ASP A 51 -8.44 5.94 -11.83
CA ASP A 51 -9.04 7.22 -12.25
C ASP A 51 -8.70 8.35 -11.28
N LYS A 52 -8.56 8.02 -9.99
CA LYS A 52 -8.29 8.98 -8.91
C LYS A 52 -6.82 9.08 -8.54
N HIS A 53 -5.97 8.23 -9.11
CA HIS A 53 -4.55 8.11 -8.80
C HIS A 53 -4.29 7.89 -7.29
N THR A 54 -5.07 6.99 -6.69
CA THR A 54 -4.98 6.67 -5.25
C THR A 54 -4.56 5.24 -4.99
N LEU A 55 -3.96 5.01 -3.83
CA LEU A 55 -3.65 3.68 -3.28
C LEU A 55 -4.25 3.58 -1.88
N THR A 56 -5.25 2.74 -1.73
CA THR A 56 -5.97 2.49 -0.48
C THR A 56 -5.43 1.23 0.18
N PHE A 57 -5.33 1.25 1.51
CA PHE A 57 -4.82 0.12 2.29
C PHE A 57 -5.95 -0.58 3.04
N PHE A 58 -5.82 -1.89 3.18
CA PHE A 58 -6.70 -2.74 3.96
C PHE A 58 -5.87 -3.59 4.90
N VAL A 59 -6.29 -3.72 6.15
CA VAL A 59 -5.70 -4.63 7.13
C VAL A 59 -6.80 -5.60 7.56
N ASN A 60 -6.60 -6.90 7.30
CA ASN A 60 -7.62 -7.94 7.52
C ASN A 60 -8.98 -7.57 6.91
N ASP A 61 -8.96 -7.14 5.64
CA ASP A 61 -10.13 -6.69 4.86
C ASP A 61 -10.82 -5.40 5.38
N ILE A 62 -10.25 -4.74 6.41
CA ILE A 62 -10.74 -3.46 6.92
C ILE A 62 -10.00 -2.31 6.24
N GLN A 63 -10.74 -1.48 5.51
CA GLN A 63 -10.20 -0.28 4.87
C GLN A 63 -9.60 0.68 5.92
N GLN A 64 -8.37 1.09 5.68
CA GLN A 64 -7.66 2.04 6.52
C GLN A 64 -8.01 3.48 6.14
N PRO A 65 -8.04 4.41 7.11
CA PRO A 65 -8.50 5.79 6.88
C PRO A 65 -7.53 6.65 6.06
N VAL A 66 -6.24 6.31 6.04
CA VAL A 66 -5.20 7.05 5.32
C VAL A 66 -4.82 6.27 4.06
N TYR A 67 -4.92 6.97 2.93
CA TYR A 67 -4.56 6.50 1.60
C TYR A 67 -3.58 7.48 0.93
N ILE A 68 -2.89 7.00 -0.11
CA ILE A 68 -1.98 7.83 -0.91
C ILE A 68 -2.75 8.42 -2.09
N THR A 69 -2.44 9.67 -2.44
CA THR A 69 -2.98 10.39 -3.61
C THR A 69 -1.85 10.88 -4.49
N GLY A 70 -2.14 11.09 -5.78
CA GLY A 70 -1.17 11.71 -6.70
C GLY A 70 -0.07 10.73 -7.13
N ILE A 71 -0.43 9.45 -7.17
CA ILE A 71 0.43 8.39 -7.66
C ILE A 71 0.50 8.50 -9.19
N ASN A 72 1.39 9.36 -9.66
CA ASN A 72 1.66 9.53 -11.09
C ASN A 72 2.80 8.61 -11.56
N GLU A 73 3.67 8.18 -10.64
CA GLU A 73 4.91 7.44 -10.94
C GLU A 73 4.72 5.92 -11.01
N ILE A 74 3.74 5.36 -10.30
CA ILE A 74 3.45 3.91 -10.31
C ILE A 74 2.92 3.44 -11.67
N TRP A 75 2.33 4.33 -12.47
CA TRP A 75 1.88 4.02 -13.84
C TRP A 75 3.00 3.53 -14.76
N ALA A 76 4.19 4.15 -14.69
CA ALA A 76 5.34 3.71 -15.50
C ALA A 76 5.92 2.38 -14.99
N ALA A 77 5.96 2.20 -13.68
CA ALA A 77 6.50 1.00 -13.04
C ALA A 77 5.53 -0.20 -13.09
N LEU A 78 4.22 0.00 -13.21
CA LEU A 78 3.24 -1.08 -13.39
C LEU A 78 2.96 -1.40 -14.86
N ALA A 79 3.07 -0.42 -15.78
CA ALA A 79 2.95 -0.69 -17.21
C ALA A 79 3.99 -1.69 -17.75
N GLN A 80 5.14 -1.85 -17.08
CA GLN A 80 6.14 -2.86 -17.44
C GLN A 80 5.75 -4.30 -17.04
N PHE A 81 4.75 -4.47 -16.18
CA PHE A 81 4.26 -5.78 -15.72
C PHE A 81 2.99 -6.25 -16.44
N PHE A 82 2.39 -5.40 -17.29
CA PHE A 82 1.19 -5.71 -18.09
C PHE A 82 1.46 -5.77 -19.62
N LYS A 83 2.73 -5.93 -20.03
CA LYS A 83 3.09 -6.26 -21.42
C LYS A 83 3.23 -7.75 -21.63
#